data_AF-A0A9P1H2B3-F1
#
_entry.id   AF-A0A9P1H2B3-F1
#
_cell.length_a   1.000
_cell.length_b   1.000
_cell.length_c   1.000
_cell.angle_alpha   90.00
_cell.angle_beta   90.00
_cell.angle_gamma   90.00
#
_symmetry.space_group_name_H-M   'P 1'
#
loop_
_entity.id
_entity.type
_entity.pdbx_description
1 polymer ?
#
loop_
_entity_poly.entity_id
_entity_poly.type
_entity_poly.pdbx_seq_one_letter_code
_entity_poly.pdbx_strand_id
1 'polypeptide(L)'
;MSASHFVEEVGEDKFQPTPTSLALGDTAEPIAHTALVTGAQYTSSAMNLPAFLAKTDYREPVEATNTNFMDSNKDQLSLFAFLKTEPKSQAAFIGAMRGLSQRKRDWTEFYSTELLFEGFNPDKVLLVDIGAVTAIAKVSDQIQLMPHDFFTPQPVKAERNCELT
;
A
#
# COMPACT_ATOMS: atom_id res chain seq x y z
N MET A 1 -26.00 -9.34 5.32
CA MET A 1 -25.73 -7.89 5.17
C MET A 1 -26.47 -7.08 6.22
N SER A 2 -27.80 -7.24 6.38
CA SER A 2 -28.59 -6.53 7.42
C SER A 2 -28.14 -6.84 8.86
N ALA A 3 -27.98 -8.12 9.22
CA ALA A 3 -27.48 -8.55 10.54
C ALA A 3 -26.02 -8.12 10.87
N SER A 4 -25.29 -7.59 9.89
CA SER A 4 -23.92 -7.09 10.05
C SER A 4 -23.84 -5.57 9.84
N HIS A 5 -24.99 -4.88 9.79
CA HIS A 5 -25.13 -3.44 9.60
C HIS A 5 -24.50 -2.86 8.32
N PHE A 6 -24.26 -3.69 7.30
CA PHE A 6 -23.82 -3.17 6.00
C PHE A 6 -24.96 -2.46 5.27
N VAL A 7 -26.17 -3.01 5.36
CA VAL A 7 -27.40 -2.38 4.86
C VAL A 7 -28.41 -2.36 6.01
N GLU A 8 -29.39 -1.48 5.95
CA GLU A 8 -30.49 -1.46 6.91
C GLU A 8 -31.75 -2.00 6.22
N GLU A 9 -32.40 -2.98 6.84
CA GLU A 9 -33.67 -3.52 6.38
C GLU A 9 -34.82 -2.65 6.92
N VAL A 10 -35.55 -2.01 6.03
CA VAL A 10 -36.65 -1.07 6.34
C VAL A 10 -38.03 -1.69 6.13
N GLY A 11 -38.07 -2.94 5.71
CA GLY A 11 -39.26 -3.76 5.51
C GLY A 11 -38.90 -5.08 4.84
N GLU A 12 -39.87 -5.99 4.72
CA GLU A 12 -39.68 -7.27 4.04
C GLU A 12 -39.10 -7.06 2.63
N ASP A 13 -37.91 -7.61 2.40
CA ASP A 13 -37.11 -7.48 1.17
C ASP A 13 -36.82 -6.02 0.72
N LYS A 14 -36.81 -5.07 1.66
CA LYS A 14 -36.49 -3.66 1.38
C LYS A 14 -35.31 -3.20 2.22
N PHE A 15 -34.29 -2.67 1.53
CA PHE A 15 -33.04 -2.26 2.15
C PHE A 15 -32.67 -0.83 1.76
N GLN A 16 -32.06 -0.10 2.69
CA GLN A 16 -31.44 1.20 2.44
C GLN A 16 -29.94 1.14 2.74
N PRO A 17 -29.12 1.96 2.05
CA PRO A 17 -27.69 1.99 2.28
C PRO A 17 -27.36 2.64 3.63
N THR A 18 -26.33 2.12 4.28
CA THR A 18 -25.67 2.74 5.43
C THR A 18 -24.45 3.57 4.97
N PRO A 19 -23.90 4.46 5.83
CA PRO A 19 -22.63 5.13 5.54
C PRO A 19 -21.51 4.15 5.17
N THR A 20 -21.46 2.98 5.81
CA THR A 20 -20.46 1.95 5.51
C THR A 20 -20.65 1.34 4.11
N SER A 21 -21.89 1.03 3.69
CA SER A 21 -22.12 0.55 2.32
C SER A 21 -21.83 1.60 1.25
N LEU A 22 -22.12 2.87 1.53
CA LEU A 22 -21.80 3.97 0.61
C LEU A 22 -20.29 4.11 0.46
N ALA A 23 -19.55 4.13 1.57
CA ALA A 23 -18.10 4.23 1.56
C ALA A 23 -17.42 3.01 0.89
N LEU A 24 -17.99 1.81 1.02
CA LEU A 24 -17.53 0.61 0.30
C LEU A 24 -17.79 0.68 -1.21
N GLY A 25 -18.85 1.38 -1.63
CA GLY A 25 -19.17 1.60 -3.04
C GLY A 25 -18.37 2.73 -3.69
N ASP A 26 -17.79 3.62 -2.89
CA ASP A 26 -17.02 4.77 -3.38
C ASP A 26 -15.55 4.41 -3.62
N THR A 27 -15.17 4.27 -4.89
CA THR A 27 -13.77 4.02 -5.27
C THR A 27 -12.83 5.21 -5.03
N ALA A 28 -13.35 6.39 -4.68
CA ALA A 28 -12.52 7.48 -4.19
C ALA A 28 -12.06 7.25 -2.74
N GLU A 29 -12.78 6.42 -1.96
CA GLU A 29 -12.49 6.15 -0.55
C GLU A 29 -11.53 4.96 -0.36
N PRO A 30 -10.57 5.01 0.57
CA PRO A 30 -9.63 3.90 0.81
C PRO A 30 -10.29 2.59 1.29
N ILE A 31 -11.48 2.66 1.89
CA ILE A 31 -12.15 1.47 2.44
C ILE A 31 -12.63 0.52 1.35
N ALA A 32 -13.12 1.04 0.22
CA ALA A 32 -13.49 0.25 -0.95
C ALA A 32 -12.29 -0.57 -1.46
N HIS A 33 -11.14 0.09 -1.58
CA HIS A 33 -9.89 -0.55 -2.01
C HIS A 33 -9.39 -1.62 -1.04
N THR A 34 -9.52 -1.39 0.28
CA THR A 34 -9.13 -2.39 1.28
C THR A 34 -9.96 -3.68 1.15
N ALA A 35 -11.25 -3.56 0.88
CA ALA A 35 -12.11 -4.71 0.61
C ALA A 35 -11.70 -5.44 -0.69
N LEU A 36 -11.40 -4.69 -1.75
CA LEU A 36 -10.95 -5.25 -3.03
C LEU A 36 -9.61 -6.00 -2.93
N VAL A 37 -8.63 -5.44 -2.22
CA VAL A 37 -7.33 -6.10 -1.98
C VAL A 37 -7.52 -7.41 -1.22
N THR A 38 -8.43 -7.43 -0.24
CA THR A 38 -8.73 -8.66 0.51
C THR A 38 -9.16 -9.78 -0.42
N GLY A 39 -10.14 -9.51 -1.29
CA GLY A 39 -10.65 -10.52 -2.24
C GLY A 39 -9.63 -10.93 -3.29
N ALA A 40 -8.90 -9.98 -3.88
CA ALA A 40 -8.02 -10.25 -5.02
C ALA A 40 -6.64 -10.81 -4.62
N GLN A 41 -6.14 -10.51 -3.41
CA GLN A 41 -4.75 -10.77 -3.04
C GLN A 41 -4.62 -11.60 -1.76
N TYR A 42 -5.38 -11.27 -0.71
CA TYR A 42 -5.18 -11.89 0.60
C TYR A 42 -5.98 -13.16 0.83
N THR A 43 -7.23 -13.25 0.34
CA THR A 43 -8.09 -14.41 0.62
C THR A 43 -7.48 -15.71 0.09
N SER A 44 -7.03 -15.73 -1.17
CA SER A 44 -6.40 -16.93 -1.76
C SER A 44 -5.12 -17.32 -1.01
N SER A 45 -4.29 -16.34 -0.68
CA SER A 45 -3.06 -16.56 0.10
C SER A 45 -3.39 -17.09 1.50
N ALA A 46 -4.38 -16.51 2.21
CA ALA A 46 -4.79 -16.95 3.54
C ALA A 46 -5.34 -18.39 3.53
N MET A 47 -6.13 -18.75 2.51
CA MET A 47 -6.63 -20.12 2.34
C MET A 47 -5.51 -21.12 1.99
N ASN A 48 -4.48 -20.67 1.27
CA ASN A 48 -3.34 -21.50 0.89
C ASN A 48 -2.34 -21.72 2.03
N LEU A 49 -2.28 -20.80 3.00
CA LEU A 49 -1.25 -20.77 4.05
C LEU A 49 -1.06 -22.11 4.78
N PRO A 50 -2.11 -22.84 5.21
CA PRO A 50 -1.92 -24.12 5.90
C PRO A 50 -1.25 -25.17 5.01
N ALA A 51 -1.64 -25.26 3.74
CA ALA A 51 -1.07 -26.21 2.79
C ALA A 51 0.37 -25.85 2.43
N PHE A 52 0.66 -24.56 2.25
CA PHE A 52 2.01 -24.06 2.01
C PHE A 52 2.95 -24.38 3.17
N LEU A 53 2.55 -24.10 4.41
CA LEU A 53 3.36 -24.40 5.59
C LEU A 53 3.62 -25.91 5.74
N ALA A 54 2.62 -26.75 5.49
CA ALA A 54 2.82 -28.20 5.50
C ALA A 54 3.80 -28.65 4.40
N LYS A 55 3.70 -28.08 3.19
CA LYS A 55 4.59 -28.35 2.05
C LYS A 55 6.04 -27.95 2.33
N THR A 56 6.28 -26.94 3.16
CA THR A 56 7.62 -26.45 3.52
C THR A 56 8.16 -27.01 4.82
N ASP A 57 7.57 -28.06 5.38
CA ASP A 57 7.89 -28.60 6.72
C ASP A 57 7.86 -27.52 7.81
N TYR A 58 6.98 -26.52 7.67
CA TYR A 58 6.88 -25.36 8.56
C TYR A 58 8.19 -24.56 8.70
N ARG A 59 9.09 -24.67 7.73
CA ARG A 59 10.33 -23.88 7.71
C ARG A 59 10.00 -22.41 7.44
N GLU A 60 10.79 -21.55 8.06
CA GLU A 60 10.70 -20.11 7.86
C GLU A 60 10.94 -19.77 6.37
N PRO A 61 10.03 -19.03 5.72
CA PRO A 61 10.19 -18.63 4.33
C PRO A 61 11.21 -17.49 4.23
N VAL A 62 12.48 -17.84 4.01
CA VAL A 62 13.58 -16.87 3.81
C VAL A 62 13.78 -16.48 2.34
N GLU A 63 13.28 -17.29 1.42
CA GLU A 63 13.43 -17.07 -0.01
C GLU A 63 12.30 -16.19 -0.56
N ALA A 64 12.67 -15.01 -1.08
CA ALA A 64 11.72 -14.11 -1.70
C ALA A 64 11.08 -14.66 -2.99
N THR A 65 11.55 -15.80 -3.50
CA THR A 65 11.01 -16.50 -4.69
C THR A 65 10.13 -17.71 -4.33
N ASN A 66 9.98 -18.01 -3.05
CA ASN A 66 9.13 -19.12 -2.57
C ASN A 66 8.28 -18.66 -1.39
N THR A 67 7.13 -18.08 -1.71
CA THR A 67 6.23 -17.50 -0.70
C THR A 67 4.83 -18.08 -0.83
N ASN A 68 4.06 -18.06 0.26
CA ASN A 68 2.67 -18.48 0.27
C ASN A 68 1.81 -17.77 -0.79
N PHE A 69 2.07 -16.48 -1.03
CA PHE A 69 1.36 -15.73 -2.07
C PHE A 69 1.65 -16.28 -3.47
N MET A 70 2.92 -16.56 -3.78
CA MET A 70 3.33 -17.14 -5.07
C MET A 70 2.69 -18.51 -5.27
N ASP A 71 2.74 -19.36 -4.25
CA ASP A 71 2.15 -20.70 -4.29
C ASP A 71 0.63 -20.68 -4.49
N SER A 72 -0.05 -19.64 -4.01
CA SER A 72 -1.50 -19.46 -4.17
C SER A 72 -1.94 -18.92 -5.53
N ASN A 73 -1.02 -18.37 -6.35
CA ASN A 73 -1.37 -17.78 -7.64
C ASN A 73 -0.83 -18.59 -8.82
N LYS A 74 -1.62 -18.65 -9.89
CA LYS A 74 -1.42 -19.58 -11.01
C LYS A 74 -0.07 -19.40 -11.72
N ASP A 75 0.37 -18.16 -11.83
CA ASP A 75 1.59 -17.76 -12.53
C ASP A 75 2.82 -17.71 -11.61
N GLN A 76 2.65 -18.06 -10.33
CA GLN A 76 3.67 -18.01 -9.28
C GLN A 76 4.40 -16.67 -9.20
N LEU A 77 3.69 -15.59 -9.53
CA LEU A 77 4.22 -14.24 -9.52
C LEU A 77 4.38 -13.74 -8.09
N SER A 78 5.46 -12.99 -7.85
CA SER A 78 5.54 -12.17 -6.65
C SER A 78 4.42 -11.13 -6.64
N LEU A 79 4.04 -10.64 -5.45
CA LEU A 79 2.94 -9.68 -5.31
C LEU A 79 3.08 -8.51 -6.29
N PHE A 80 4.25 -7.87 -6.35
CA PHE A 80 4.45 -6.73 -7.25
C PHE A 80 4.51 -7.12 -8.73
N ALA A 81 4.97 -8.33 -9.07
CA ALA A 81 4.90 -8.81 -10.45
C ALA A 81 3.45 -9.07 -10.88
N PHE A 82 2.63 -9.64 -10.00
CA PHE A 82 1.18 -9.79 -10.19
C PHE A 82 0.46 -8.44 -10.33
N LEU A 83 0.79 -7.45 -9.48
CA LEU A 83 0.18 -6.12 -9.57
C LEU A 83 0.52 -5.42 -10.90
N LYS A 84 1.68 -5.69 -11.50
CA LYS A 84 2.04 -5.15 -12.82
C LYS A 84 1.19 -5.75 -13.95
N THR A 85 0.70 -6.97 -13.81
CA THR A 85 -0.12 -7.63 -14.84
C THR A 85 -1.61 -7.31 -14.69
N GLU A 86 -2.05 -6.87 -13.51
CA GLU A 86 -3.46 -6.67 -13.17
C GLU A 86 -3.76 -5.24 -12.68
N PRO A 87 -4.06 -4.27 -13.58
CA PRO A 87 -4.25 -2.86 -13.24
C PRO A 87 -5.33 -2.59 -12.18
N LYS A 88 -6.40 -3.40 -12.14
CA LYS A 88 -7.46 -3.27 -11.11
C LYS A 88 -6.93 -3.63 -9.73
N SER A 89 -6.15 -4.71 -9.64
CA SER A 89 -5.49 -5.13 -8.41
C SER A 89 -4.42 -4.14 -7.97
N GLN A 90 -3.71 -3.53 -8.92
CA GLN A 90 -2.77 -2.44 -8.68
C GLN A 90 -3.46 -1.21 -8.07
N ALA A 91 -4.55 -0.74 -8.67
CA ALA A 91 -5.32 0.39 -8.16
C ALA A 91 -5.87 0.12 -6.75
N ALA A 92 -6.40 -1.09 -6.52
CA ALA A 92 -6.84 -1.52 -5.20
C ALA A 92 -5.70 -1.51 -4.19
N PHE A 93 -4.53 -2.02 -4.55
CA PHE A 93 -3.35 -2.01 -3.68
C PHE A 93 -2.94 -0.57 -3.30
N ILE A 94 -2.84 0.33 -4.28
CA ILE A 94 -2.51 1.74 -4.09
C ILE A 94 -3.55 2.42 -3.18
N GLY A 95 -4.84 2.24 -3.45
CA GLY A 95 -5.92 2.82 -2.64
C GLY A 95 -5.93 2.31 -1.20
N ALA A 96 -5.62 1.03 -0.98
CA ALA A 96 -5.50 0.45 0.36
C ALA A 96 -4.26 0.99 1.10
N MET A 97 -3.12 1.13 0.43
CA MET A 97 -1.92 1.71 1.04
C MET A 97 -2.14 3.17 1.48
N ARG A 98 -2.87 3.97 0.69
CA ARG A 98 -3.29 5.33 1.09
C ARG A 98 -4.09 5.32 2.40
N GLY A 99 -5.05 4.40 2.53
CA GLY A 99 -5.84 4.25 3.76
C GLY A 99 -5.04 3.79 4.96
N LEU A 100 -4.08 2.88 4.78
CA LEU A 100 -3.19 2.44 5.85
C LEU A 100 -2.25 3.56 6.28
N SER A 101 -1.73 4.37 5.35
CA SER A 101 -0.88 5.51 5.66
C SER A 101 -1.60 6.56 6.51
N GLN A 102 -2.89 6.83 6.24
CA GLN A 102 -3.71 7.74 7.05
C GLN A 102 -3.90 7.28 8.50
N ARG A 103 -3.70 5.99 8.80
CA ARG A 103 -3.79 5.44 10.16
C ARG A 103 -2.46 5.45 10.90
N LYS A 104 -1.37 5.76 10.21
CA LYS A 104 -0.04 5.91 10.82
C LYS A 104 0.15 7.38 11.18
N ARG A 105 0.88 7.62 12.27
CA ARG A 105 1.31 8.96 12.60
C ARG A 105 2.40 9.40 11.62
N ASP A 106 2.36 10.65 11.20
CA ASP A 106 3.39 11.22 10.33
C ASP A 106 4.73 11.26 11.09
N TRP A 107 5.82 10.91 10.42
CA TRP A 107 7.16 10.91 11.03
C TRP A 107 7.61 12.34 11.38
N THR A 108 7.11 13.34 10.66
CA THR A 108 7.36 14.77 10.92
C THR A 108 6.78 15.25 12.25
N GLU A 109 5.84 14.51 12.85
CA GLU A 109 5.35 14.81 14.21
C GLU A 109 6.38 14.46 15.30
N PHE A 110 7.38 13.63 14.97
CA PHE A 110 8.41 13.19 15.92
C PHE A 110 9.82 13.64 15.54
N TYR A 111 10.06 13.89 14.25
CA TYR A 111 11.32 14.38 13.74
C TYR A 111 11.17 15.84 13.30
N SER A 112 11.94 16.73 13.93
CA SER A 112 12.02 18.15 13.55
C SER A 112 12.65 18.28 12.17
N THR A 113 11.82 18.63 11.18
CA THR A 113 12.28 18.77 9.78
C THR A 113 13.21 19.96 9.58
N GLU A 114 13.26 20.91 10.51
CA GLU A 114 14.18 22.03 10.56
C GLU A 114 15.64 21.56 10.52
N LEU A 115 15.93 20.43 11.15
CA LEU A 115 17.27 19.81 11.15
C LEU A 115 17.72 19.38 9.75
N LEU A 116 16.79 19.15 8.81
CA LEU A 116 17.15 18.80 7.43
C LEU A 116 17.72 20.01 6.68
N PHE A 117 17.37 21.24 7.09
CA PHE A 117 17.79 22.46 6.42
C PHE A 117 19.14 22.99 6.93
N GLU A 118 19.61 22.53 8.09
CA GLU A 118 20.89 22.97 8.65
C GLU A 118 22.06 22.59 7.75
N GLY A 119 22.73 23.59 7.16
CA GLY A 119 23.86 23.39 6.25
C GLY A 119 23.47 22.82 4.88
N PHE A 120 22.18 22.75 4.55
CA PHE A 120 21.71 22.24 3.27
C PHE A 120 22.09 23.16 2.11
N ASN A 121 22.64 22.57 1.04
CA ASN A 121 22.87 23.28 -0.22
C ASN A 121 21.57 23.27 -1.05
N PRO A 122 20.96 24.43 -1.36
CA PRO A 122 19.72 24.51 -2.12
C PRO A 122 19.82 23.96 -3.56
N ASP A 123 21.03 23.79 -4.11
CA ASP A 123 21.24 23.20 -5.43
C ASP A 123 21.15 21.66 -5.42
N LYS A 124 20.96 21.03 -4.26
CA LYS A 124 20.88 19.57 -4.11
C LYS A 124 19.45 19.10 -3.81
N VAL A 125 19.24 17.78 -3.88
CA VAL A 125 17.97 17.17 -3.46
C VAL A 125 17.98 16.98 -1.94
N LEU A 126 16.95 17.48 -1.26
CA LEU A 126 16.82 17.39 0.20
C LEU A 126 16.24 16.05 0.67
N LEU A 127 15.15 15.61 0.02
CA LEU A 127 14.40 14.43 0.42
C LEU A 127 13.86 13.71 -0.81
N VAL A 128 13.99 12.38 -0.83
CA VAL A 128 13.36 11.51 -1.83
C VAL A 128 12.46 10.53 -1.08
N ASP A 129 11.15 10.63 -1.29
CA ASP A 129 10.16 9.71 -0.71
C ASP A 129 10.04 8.45 -1.60
N ILE A 130 10.83 7.42 -1.26
CA ILE A 130 10.89 6.17 -2.02
C ILE A 130 9.70 5.28 -1.65
N GLY A 131 8.87 4.95 -2.64
CA GLY A 131 7.70 4.09 -2.43
C GLY A 131 6.46 4.82 -1.94
N ALA A 132 6.44 6.16 -2.07
CA ALA A 132 5.31 7.00 -1.71
C ALA A 132 4.05 6.62 -2.51
N VAL A 133 3.00 6.21 -1.79
CA VAL A 133 1.65 6.15 -2.34
C VAL A 133 1.06 7.54 -2.19
N THR A 134 1.35 8.41 -3.16
CA THR A 134 0.91 9.82 -3.26
C THR A 134 1.22 10.69 -2.03
N ALA A 135 2.34 11.43 -2.07
CA ALA A 135 2.68 12.62 -1.28
C ALA A 135 1.84 12.85 0.00
N ILE A 136 2.20 12.18 1.09
CA ILE A 136 1.52 12.32 2.39
C ILE A 136 2.37 13.11 3.38
N ALA A 137 3.69 13.21 3.16
CA ALA A 137 4.55 13.96 4.05
C ALA A 137 4.16 15.44 4.03
N LYS A 138 3.72 15.96 5.18
CA LYS A 138 3.53 17.40 5.40
C LYS A 138 4.91 18.04 5.54
N VAL A 139 5.56 18.24 4.40
CA VAL A 139 6.85 18.92 4.32
C VAL A 139 6.64 20.44 4.28
N SER A 140 7.62 21.19 4.76
CA SER A 140 7.65 22.66 4.64
C SER A 140 7.41 23.11 3.19
N ASP A 141 6.76 24.26 3.00
CA ASP A 141 6.49 24.86 1.67
C ASP A 141 7.76 25.13 0.85
N GLN A 142 8.92 25.09 1.49
CA GLN A 142 10.24 25.23 0.86
C GLN A 142 10.70 23.95 0.12
N ILE A 143 9.98 22.84 0.28
CA ILE A 143 10.35 21.54 -0.32
C ILE A 143 9.52 21.29 -1.58
N GLN A 144 10.19 21.18 -2.73
CA GLN A 144 9.55 20.80 -3.97
C GLN A 144 9.26 19.29 -3.98
N LEU A 145 7.98 18.93 -3.97
CA LEU A 145 7.54 17.55 -4.13
C LEU A 145 7.63 17.12 -5.59
N MET A 146 8.28 15.98 -5.83
CA MET A 146 8.31 15.30 -7.13
C MET A 146 7.54 13.98 -7.03
N PRO A 147 6.27 13.92 -7.46
CA PRO A 147 5.51 12.68 -7.43
C PRO A 147 6.16 11.65 -8.34
N HIS A 148 6.27 10.42 -7.87
CA HIS A 148 6.85 9.33 -8.63
C HIS A 148 6.06 8.03 -8.43
N ASP A 149 5.73 7.37 -9.54
CA ASP A 149 5.15 6.03 -9.52
C ASP A 149 6.28 5.01 -9.37
N PHE A 150 6.28 4.28 -8.26
CA PHE A 150 7.25 3.23 -7.96
C PHE A 150 7.37 2.15 -9.06
N PHE A 151 6.34 1.96 -9.90
CA PHE A 151 6.40 1.02 -11.01
C PHE A 151 7.14 1.56 -12.25
N THR A 152 7.52 2.84 -12.24
CA THR A 152 8.29 3.51 -13.30
C THR A 152 9.77 3.72 -12.89
N PRO A 153 10.70 3.89 -13.84
CA PRO A 153 12.10 4.17 -13.51
C PRO A 153 12.27 5.48 -12.74
N GLN A 154 13.10 5.46 -11.69
CA GLN A 154 13.37 6.64 -10.85
C GLN A 154 13.98 7.80 -11.66
N PRO A 155 13.44 9.02 -11.57
CA PRO A 155 13.95 10.17 -12.31
C PRO A 155 15.28 10.70 -11.76
N VAL A 156 15.60 10.39 -10.49
CA VAL A 156 16.83 10.81 -9.82
C VAL A 156 17.85 9.68 -9.85
N LYS A 157 19.05 9.96 -10.34
CA LYS A 157 20.20 9.04 -10.27
C LYS A 157 20.95 9.28 -8.97
N ALA A 158 21.20 8.25 -8.18
CA ALA A 158 21.95 8.39 -6.94
C ALA A 158 23.39 8.86 -7.22
N GLU A 159 23.81 9.95 -6.57
CA GLU A 159 25.24 10.29 -6.45
C GLU A 159 25.81 9.48 -5.29
N ARG A 160 26.71 8.53 -5.58
CA ARG A 160 27.44 7.78 -4.56
C ARG A 160 28.52 8.69 -3.95
N ASN A 161 28.16 9.48 -2.94
CA ASN A 161 29.12 10.18 -2.08
C ASN A 161 28.99 9.63 -0.66
N CYS A 162 29.58 8.48 -0.42
CA CYS A 162 29.82 7.97 0.93
C CYS A 162 31.30 7.61 1.01
N GLU A 163 32.15 8.63 1.15
CA GLU A 163 33.49 8.46 1.70
C GLU A 163 33.36 8.69 3.21
N LEU A 164 33.31 7.60 3.96
CA LEU A 164 33.48 7.63 5.41
C LEU A 164 34.98 7.79 5.68
N THR A 165 35.39 8.99 6.10
CA THR A 165 36.65 9.22 6.83
C THR A 165 36.45 8.93 8.30
#